data_AF-A0A9Q3KGI1-F1
#
_entry.id   AF-A0A9Q3KGI1-F1
#
_cell.length_a   1.000
_cell.length_b   1.000
_cell.length_c   1.000
_cell.angle_alpha   90.00
_cell.angle_beta   90.00
_cell.angle_gamma   90.00
#
_symmetry.space_group_name_H-M   'P 1'
#
loop_
_entity.id
_entity.type
_entity.pdbx_description
1 polymer ?
#
loop_
_entity_poly.entity_id
_entity_poly.type
_entity_poly.pdbx_seq_one_letter_code
_entity_poly.pdbx_strand_id
1 'polypeptide(L)'
;MDLPPLSFHASLEEQWDEEEEPEEIETVLKKLPPHRACDHHIELEGLLPPIGVIYSLSNQESETLRAYISENVEKGFIRQSSSSTGAPVLFVKKKDGGLCLCVDYRKLNAVTRKNRYPVPPMNQLLTVFNGSTIFSKIDLRGAYNLLRIKEGDEHLTAFRTKYGSY
;
A
#
# COMPACT_ATOMS: atom_id res chain seq x y z
N MET A 1 35.65 -44.26 -11.36
CA MET A 1 36.11 -42.86 -11.46
C MET A 1 34.98 -42.03 -10.91
N ASP A 2 35.03 -41.74 -9.62
CA ASP A 2 33.99 -41.00 -8.92
C ASP A 2 34.09 -39.52 -9.25
N LEU A 3 33.02 -38.95 -9.80
CA LEU A 3 32.88 -37.50 -9.95
C LEU A 3 32.65 -36.90 -8.56
N PRO A 4 33.32 -35.78 -8.20
CA PRO A 4 33.07 -35.14 -6.92
C PRO A 4 31.66 -34.51 -6.91
N PRO A 5 31.02 -34.41 -5.73
CA PRO A 5 29.75 -33.72 -5.61
C PRO A 5 29.97 -32.22 -5.89
N LEU A 6 29.08 -31.64 -6.71
CA LEU A 6 28.99 -30.19 -6.89
C LEU A 6 28.59 -29.57 -5.55
N SER A 7 29.58 -29.11 -4.79
CA SER A 7 29.34 -28.20 -3.67
C SER A 7 28.97 -26.83 -4.25
N PHE A 8 27.70 -26.47 -4.15
CA PHE A 8 27.27 -25.08 -4.27
C PHE A 8 27.78 -24.32 -3.04
N HIS A 9 29.05 -23.93 -3.05
CA HIS A 9 29.51 -22.79 -2.28
C HIS A 9 29.37 -21.56 -3.17
N ALA A 10 28.28 -20.84 -3.01
CA ALA A 10 28.17 -19.46 -3.44
C ALA A 10 27.48 -18.69 -2.32
N SER A 11 28.25 -18.35 -1.29
CA SER A 11 27.99 -17.15 -0.51
C SER A 11 28.23 -15.95 -1.45
N LEU A 12 27.29 -15.69 -2.35
CA LEU A 12 27.22 -14.41 -3.02
C LEU A 12 26.68 -13.45 -1.98
N GLU A 13 27.54 -12.61 -1.41
CA GLU A 13 27.07 -11.41 -0.72
C GLU A 13 26.20 -10.65 -1.72
N GLU A 14 24.92 -10.53 -1.41
CA GLU A 14 23.95 -9.72 -2.14
C GLU A 14 24.43 -8.26 -2.06
N GLN A 15 25.26 -7.88 -3.02
CA GLN A 15 25.73 -6.52 -3.17
C GLN A 15 24.74 -5.82 -4.11
N TRP A 16 23.79 -5.12 -3.49
CA TRP A 16 22.85 -4.26 -4.21
C TRP A 16 23.50 -2.89 -4.37
N ASP A 17 23.62 -2.42 -5.61
CA ASP A 17 24.04 -1.04 -5.88
C ASP A 17 22.89 -0.12 -5.42
N GLU A 18 23.11 0.65 -4.35
CA GLU A 18 22.21 1.72 -3.93
C GLU A 18 22.42 2.91 -4.86
N GLU A 19 21.67 2.95 -5.96
CA GLU A 19 21.66 4.09 -6.87
C GLU A 19 20.72 5.17 -6.30
N GLU A 20 21.23 6.40 -6.12
CA GLU A 20 20.40 7.51 -5.65
C GLU A 20 19.32 7.84 -6.70
N GLU A 21 18.06 7.76 -6.28
CA GLU A 21 16.91 8.02 -7.14
C GLU A 21 16.91 9.49 -7.62
N PRO A 22 16.69 9.76 -8.91
CA PRO A 22 16.57 11.11 -9.42
C PRO A 22 15.50 11.93 -8.70
N GLU A 23 15.77 13.21 -8.38
CA GLU A 23 14.82 14.12 -7.72
C GLU A 23 13.47 14.23 -8.44
N GLU A 24 13.46 14.02 -9.77
CA GLU A 24 12.26 13.99 -10.59
C GLU A 24 11.30 12.85 -10.20
N ILE A 25 11.83 11.67 -9.89
CA ILE A 25 11.04 10.50 -9.45
C ILE A 25 10.40 10.81 -8.10
N GLU A 26 11.17 11.37 -7.16
CA GLU A 26 10.65 11.74 -5.85
C GLU A 26 9.52 12.79 -5.95
N THR A 27 9.63 13.71 -6.90
CA THR A 27 8.61 14.73 -7.17
C THR A 27 7.31 14.13 -7.73
N VAL A 28 7.41 13.12 -8.61
CA VAL A 28 6.24 12.38 -9.13
C VAL A 28 5.56 11.58 -8.03
N LEU A 29 6.34 10.92 -7.16
CA LEU A 29 5.82 10.13 -6.03
C LEU A 29 5.08 10.96 -4.98
N LYS A 30 5.27 12.29 -4.97
CA LYS A 30 4.62 13.22 -4.03
C LYS A 30 3.30 13.80 -4.54
N LYS A 31 2.85 13.46 -5.76
CA LYS A 31 1.62 14.00 -6.35
C LYS A 31 0.60 12.89 -6.58
N LEU A 32 -0.68 13.22 -6.36
CA LEU A 32 -1.78 12.33 -6.71
C LEU A 32 -1.71 11.95 -8.20
N PRO A 33 -1.66 10.65 -8.55
CA PRO A 33 -1.55 10.21 -9.94
C PRO A 33 -2.77 10.69 -10.76
N PRO A 34 -2.65 10.88 -12.09
CA PRO A 34 -3.81 11.19 -12.93
C PRO A 34 -4.74 9.97 -13.03
N HIS A 35 -6.01 10.22 -13.36
CA HIS A 35 -6.95 9.15 -13.69
C HIS A 35 -6.50 8.39 -14.94
N ARG A 36 -6.64 7.05 -14.91
CA ARG A 36 -6.24 6.13 -15.98
C ARG A 36 -7.33 5.06 -16.18
N ALA A 37 -7.22 4.31 -17.29
CA ALA A 37 -8.11 3.18 -17.55
C ALA A 37 -8.05 2.07 -16.48
N CYS A 38 -6.96 2.03 -15.71
CA CYS A 38 -6.71 1.03 -14.66
C CYS A 38 -6.94 1.57 -13.24
N ASP A 39 -7.70 2.65 -13.07
CA ASP A 39 -8.04 3.16 -11.74
C ASP A 39 -8.70 2.10 -10.85
N HIS A 40 -8.42 2.19 -9.55
CA HIS A 40 -8.94 1.26 -8.56
C HIS A 40 -10.44 1.46 -8.37
N HIS A 41 -11.22 0.50 -8.85
CA HIS A 41 -12.66 0.43 -8.67
C HIS A 41 -13.01 -0.41 -7.44
N ILE A 42 -13.93 0.11 -6.60
CA ILE A 42 -14.39 -0.57 -5.39
C ILE A 42 -15.87 -0.94 -5.58
N GLU A 43 -16.10 -2.09 -6.19
CA GLU A 43 -17.46 -2.62 -6.39
C GLU A 43 -17.99 -3.24 -5.08
N LEU A 44 -19.18 -2.84 -4.64
CA LEU A 44 -19.81 -3.38 -3.43
C LEU A 44 -20.84 -4.47 -3.78
N GLU A 45 -20.83 -5.59 -3.06
CA GLU A 45 -21.85 -6.66 -3.13
C GLU A 45 -23.01 -6.42 -2.14
N GLY A 46 -22.94 -5.37 -1.32
CA GLY A 46 -23.91 -5.08 -0.26
C GLY A 46 -24.11 -3.59 0.00
N LEU A 47 -24.70 -3.29 1.16
CA LEU A 47 -24.89 -1.92 1.61
C LEU A 47 -23.55 -1.25 1.95
N LEU A 48 -23.56 0.08 1.98
CA LEU A 48 -22.43 0.88 2.45
C LEU A 48 -22.01 0.43 3.86
N PRO A 49 -20.70 0.32 4.14
CA PRO A 49 -20.23 -0.05 5.46
C PRO A 49 -20.66 1.01 6.48
N PRO A 50 -21.00 0.62 7.71
CA PRO A 50 -21.38 1.57 8.75
C PRO A 50 -20.19 2.45 9.12
N ILE A 51 -20.50 3.64 9.62
CA ILE A 51 -19.50 4.59 10.11
C ILE A 51 -18.64 3.95 11.22
N GLY A 52 -17.32 4.05 11.06
CA GLY A 52 -16.32 3.57 11.99
C GLY A 52 -16.27 4.37 13.30
N VAL A 53 -15.91 3.67 14.37
CA VAL A 53 -15.71 4.25 15.72
C VAL A 53 -14.36 4.95 15.80
N ILE A 54 -14.28 6.11 16.44
CA ILE A 54 -12.99 6.78 16.62
C ILE A 54 -12.26 6.10 17.79
N TYR A 55 -11.14 5.43 17.52
CA TYR A 55 -10.33 4.81 18.56
C TYR A 55 -9.58 5.85 19.38
N SER A 56 -9.34 5.53 20.66
CA SER A 56 -8.50 6.35 21.52
C SER A 56 -7.04 6.23 21.08
N LEU A 57 -6.34 7.37 21.02
CA LEU A 57 -4.94 7.46 20.62
C LEU A 57 -4.13 8.10 21.74
N SER A 58 -2.92 7.59 21.96
CA SER A 58 -1.91 8.23 22.79
C SER A 58 -1.47 9.58 22.22
N ASN A 59 -0.74 10.37 23.01
CA ASN A 59 -0.23 11.67 22.55
C ASN A 59 0.69 11.52 21.34
N GLN A 60 1.61 10.56 21.37
CA GLN A 60 2.53 10.28 20.26
C GLN A 60 1.81 9.86 18.97
N GLU A 61 0.80 8.99 19.08
CA GLU A 61 -0.03 8.58 17.94
C GLU A 61 -0.85 9.76 17.39
N SER A 62 -1.31 10.65 18.27
CA SER A 62 -2.08 11.84 17.89
C SER A 62 -1.25 12.85 17.10
N GLU A 63 -0.01 13.06 17.52
CA GLU A 63 0.96 13.92 16.81
C GLU A 63 1.31 13.32 15.45
N THR A 64 1.59 12.02 15.42
CA THR A 64 1.87 11.29 14.18
C THR A 64 0.70 11.35 13.22
N LEU A 65 -0.53 11.18 13.72
CA LEU A 65 -1.75 11.30 12.92
C LEU A 65 -1.93 12.70 12.34
N ARG A 66 -1.67 13.75 13.12
CA ARG A 66 -1.76 15.14 12.65
C ARG A 66 -0.75 15.43 11.55
N ALA A 67 0.50 14.99 11.73
CA ALA A 67 1.55 15.12 10.72
C ALA A 67 1.15 14.39 9.43
N TYR A 68 0.69 13.14 9.54
CA TYR A 68 0.21 12.35 8.41
C TYR A 68 -0.91 13.05 7.64
N ILE A 69 -1.93 13.57 8.35
CA ILE A 69 -3.05 14.26 7.71
C ILE A 69 -2.54 15.50 6.95
N SER A 70 -1.72 16.33 7.60
CA SER A 70 -1.19 17.56 6.98
C SER A 70 -0.42 17.25 5.71
N GLU A 71 0.50 16.29 5.77
CA GLU A 71 1.37 15.91 4.65
C GLU A 71 0.55 15.31 3.49
N ASN A 72 -0.42 14.43 3.78
CA ASN A 72 -1.19 13.78 2.72
C ASN A 72 -2.26 14.68 2.11
N VAL A 73 -2.76 15.68 2.85
CA VAL A 73 -3.61 16.74 2.28
C VAL A 73 -2.79 17.63 1.35
N GLU A 74 -1.58 18.02 1.74
CA GLU A 74 -0.68 18.83 0.91
C GLU A 74 -0.28 18.10 -0.38
N LYS A 75 -0.01 16.79 -0.30
CA LYS A 75 0.24 15.93 -1.47
C LYS A 75 -1.00 15.69 -2.35
N GLY A 76 -2.20 15.98 -1.83
CA GLY A 76 -3.48 15.69 -2.47
C GLY A 76 -3.88 14.21 -2.45
N PHE A 77 -3.21 13.37 -1.66
CA PHE A 77 -3.55 11.95 -1.51
C PHE A 77 -4.85 11.74 -0.73
N ILE A 78 -5.16 12.64 0.19
CA ILE A 78 -6.42 12.65 0.94
C ILE A 78 -7.04 14.04 0.85
N ARG A 79 -8.34 14.14 1.14
CA ARG A 79 -9.09 15.40 1.17
C ARG A 79 -10.16 15.33 2.24
N GLN A 80 -10.60 16.47 2.77
CA GLN A 80 -11.76 16.44 3.67
C GLN A 80 -12.97 15.80 2.98
N SER A 81 -13.65 14.93 3.72
CA SER A 81 -14.76 14.12 3.22
C SER A 81 -16.00 14.32 4.09
N SER A 82 -17.16 14.32 3.45
CA SER A 82 -18.48 14.28 4.09
C SER A 82 -19.19 12.94 3.85
N SER A 83 -18.42 11.89 3.55
CA SER A 83 -18.95 10.56 3.25
C SER A 83 -19.86 10.03 4.37
N SER A 84 -20.93 9.36 3.97
CA SER A 84 -21.83 8.64 4.88
C SER A 84 -21.21 7.35 5.44
N THR A 85 -20.00 7.01 5.02
CA THR A 85 -19.18 5.95 5.59
C THR A 85 -17.79 6.47 5.98
N GLY A 86 -17.07 5.70 6.78
CA GLY A 86 -15.67 6.02 7.06
C GLY A 86 -15.03 5.01 7.99
N ALA A 87 -13.88 4.48 7.62
CA ALA A 87 -13.13 3.52 8.42
C ALA A 87 -12.38 4.19 9.59
N PRO A 88 -12.17 3.50 10.71
CA PRO A 88 -11.39 4.07 11.80
C PRO A 88 -9.89 3.90 11.54
N VAL A 89 -9.09 4.75 12.19
CA VAL A 89 -7.62 4.70 12.10
C VAL A 89 -7.02 4.14 13.39
N LEU A 90 -6.02 3.28 13.24
CA LEU A 90 -5.22 2.72 14.32
C LEU A 90 -3.73 2.78 13.97
N PHE A 91 -2.87 2.59 14.97
CA PHE A 91 -1.43 2.50 14.76
C PHE A 91 -0.90 1.11 15.09
N VAL A 92 0.07 0.66 14.30
CA VAL A 92 0.85 -0.55 14.54
C VAL A 92 2.30 -0.16 14.75
N LYS A 93 2.93 -0.72 15.80
CA LYS A 93 4.36 -0.53 16.03
C LYS A 93 5.16 -1.32 14.99
N LYS A 94 6.04 -0.64 14.29
CA LYS A 94 7.04 -1.25 13.42
C LYS A 94 8.17 -1.83 14.27
N LYS A 95 8.98 -2.71 13.66
CA LYS A 95 10.15 -3.33 14.32
C LYS A 95 11.21 -2.32 14.75
N ASP A 96 11.33 -1.22 14.00
CA ASP A 96 12.25 -0.10 14.25
C ASP A 96 11.75 0.86 15.36
N GLY A 97 10.60 0.58 15.97
CA GLY A 97 9.97 1.45 16.98
C GLY A 97 9.10 2.57 16.40
N GLY A 98 9.06 2.71 15.06
CA GLY A 98 8.19 3.66 14.37
C GLY A 98 6.71 3.28 14.45
N LEU A 99 5.84 4.24 14.15
CA LEU A 99 4.39 4.04 14.07
C LEU A 99 3.94 3.93 12.61
N CYS A 100 3.16 2.89 12.31
CA CYS A 100 2.51 2.72 11.02
C CYS A 100 1.03 3.05 11.17
N LEU A 101 0.55 4.08 10.45
CA LEU A 101 -0.87 4.38 10.37
C LEU A 101 -1.56 3.29 9.55
N CYS A 102 -2.63 2.73 10.10
CA CYS A 102 -3.45 1.74 9.44
C CYS A 102 -4.92 2.19 9.46
N VAL A 103 -5.52 2.25 8.28
CA VAL A 103 -6.97 2.44 8.16
C VAL A 103 -7.64 1.07 8.20
N ASP A 104 -8.55 0.86 9.14
CA ASP A 104 -9.23 -0.42 9.35
C ASP A 104 -10.40 -0.60 8.38
N TYR A 105 -10.07 -0.95 7.14
CA TYR A 105 -11.05 -1.24 6.08
C TYR A 105 -11.70 -2.62 6.22
N ARG A 106 -11.58 -3.34 7.34
CA ARG A 106 -12.18 -4.69 7.47
C ARG A 106 -13.67 -4.73 7.14
N LYS A 107 -14.42 -3.71 7.57
CA LYS A 107 -15.86 -3.60 7.26
C LYS A 107 -16.14 -3.31 5.79
N LEU A 108 -15.34 -2.46 5.16
CA LEU A 108 -15.43 -2.18 3.72
C LEU A 108 -15.08 -3.44 2.93
N ASN A 109 -13.94 -4.06 3.21
CA ASN A 109 -13.47 -5.27 2.53
C ASN A 109 -14.44 -6.46 2.65
N ALA A 110 -15.27 -6.50 3.69
CA ALA A 110 -16.29 -7.53 3.86
C ALA A 110 -17.48 -7.38 2.90
N VAL A 111 -17.77 -6.16 2.44
CA VAL A 111 -18.85 -5.84 1.49
C VAL A 111 -18.35 -5.54 0.08
N THR A 112 -17.03 -5.39 -0.11
CA THR A 112 -16.42 -5.26 -1.44
C THR A 112 -16.38 -6.59 -2.18
N ARG A 113 -16.77 -6.57 -3.46
CA ARG A 113 -16.62 -7.68 -4.39
C ARG A 113 -15.16 -8.10 -4.48
N LYS A 114 -14.89 -9.37 -4.19
CA LYS A 114 -13.52 -9.90 -4.24
C LYS A 114 -13.05 -10.03 -5.69
N ASN A 115 -12.03 -9.26 -6.05
CA ASN A 115 -11.31 -9.48 -7.31
C ASN A 115 -10.50 -10.79 -7.24
N ARG A 116 -11.03 -11.86 -7.84
CA ARG A 116 -10.37 -13.17 -7.92
C ARG A 116 -9.48 -13.26 -9.17
N TYR A 117 -8.57 -12.30 -9.34
CA TYR A 117 -7.60 -12.33 -10.44
C TYR A 117 -6.74 -13.59 -10.34
N PRO A 118 -6.54 -14.34 -11.44
CA PRO A 118 -5.76 -15.57 -11.42
C PRO A 118 -4.28 -15.25 -11.26
N VAL A 119 -3.77 -15.35 -10.02
CA VAL A 119 -2.33 -15.30 -9.75
C VAL A 119 -1.76 -16.70 -9.99
N PRO A 120 -0.75 -16.86 -10.87
CA PRO A 120 -0.18 -18.17 -11.15
C PRO A 120 0.53 -18.75 -9.90
N PRO A 121 0.52 -20.07 -9.71
CA PRO A 121 1.28 -20.72 -8.64
C PRO A 121 2.76 -20.41 -8.70
N MET A 122 3.41 -20.32 -7.54
CA MET A 122 4.84 -19.96 -7.45
C MET A 122 5.73 -20.89 -8.30
N ASN A 123 5.46 -22.20 -8.31
CA ASN A 123 6.23 -23.16 -9.11
C ASN A 123 6.16 -22.87 -10.62
N GLN A 124 5.02 -22.39 -11.12
CA GLN A 124 4.90 -22.02 -12.54
C GLN A 124 5.72 -20.77 -12.84
N LEU A 125 5.66 -19.76 -11.97
CA LEU A 125 6.48 -18.56 -12.10
C LEU A 125 7.99 -18.88 -12.08
N LEU A 126 8.43 -19.76 -11.17
CA LEU A 126 9.84 -20.20 -11.08
C LEU A 126 10.31 -20.98 -12.31
N THR A 127 9.40 -21.70 -12.99
CA THR A 127 9.76 -22.44 -14.20
C THR A 127 10.13 -21.48 -15.35
N VAL A 128 9.48 -20.32 -15.44
CA VAL A 128 9.79 -19.29 -16.46
C VAL A 128 11.22 -18.74 -16.28
N PHE A 129 11.72 -18.72 -15.05
CA PHE A 129 13.06 -18.25 -14.72
C PHE A 129 14.15 -19.30 -14.95
N ASN A 130 13.80 -20.56 -15.25
CA ASN A 130 14.76 -21.64 -15.42
C ASN A 130 15.73 -21.35 -16.58
N GLY A 131 17.03 -21.49 -16.34
CA GLY A 131 18.08 -21.20 -17.33
C GLY A 131 18.49 -19.73 -17.42
N SER A 132 17.85 -18.82 -16.66
CA SER A 132 18.32 -17.44 -16.51
C SER A 132 19.52 -17.38 -15.57
N THR A 133 20.51 -16.57 -15.92
CA THR A 133 21.75 -16.40 -15.14
C THR A 133 21.83 -15.06 -14.42
N ILE A 134 21.01 -14.09 -14.83
CA ILE A 134 20.94 -12.73 -14.27
C ILE A 134 19.49 -12.47 -13.87
N PHE A 135 19.32 -11.95 -12.66
CA PHE A 135 18.03 -11.57 -12.10
C PHE A 135 18.06 -10.10 -11.71
N SER A 136 16.94 -9.42 -11.95
CA SER A 136 16.72 -8.06 -11.46
C SER A 136 15.39 -8.04 -10.72
N LYS A 137 15.37 -7.36 -9.58
CA LYS A 137 14.17 -7.18 -8.76
C LYS A 137 13.86 -5.69 -8.72
N ILE A 138 12.63 -5.34 -9.04
CA ILE A 138 12.14 -3.97 -9.00
C ILE A 138 11.10 -3.89 -7.88
N ASP A 139 11.32 -3.00 -6.92
CA ASP A 139 10.32 -2.66 -5.90
C ASP A 139 9.70 -1.31 -6.22
N LEU A 140 8.36 -1.26 -6.26
CA LEU A 140 7.63 -0.03 -6.51
C LEU A 140 7.35 0.66 -5.18
N ARG A 141 8.19 1.64 -4.82
CA ARG A 141 8.03 2.40 -3.58
C ARG A 141 6.64 3.04 -3.51
N GLY A 142 5.88 2.72 -2.46
CA GLY A 142 4.55 3.27 -2.28
C GLY A 142 3.56 2.90 -3.38
N ALA A 143 3.71 1.73 -4.01
CA ALA A 143 2.92 1.26 -5.16
C ALA A 143 1.41 1.53 -5.06
N TYR A 144 0.81 1.38 -3.86
CA TYR A 144 -0.61 1.64 -3.65
C TYR A 144 -1.01 3.10 -3.95
N ASN A 145 -0.17 4.07 -3.61
CA ASN A 145 -0.42 5.50 -3.87
C ASN A 145 -0.22 5.86 -5.35
N LEU A 146 0.38 4.98 -6.15
CA LEU A 146 0.49 5.14 -7.60
C LEU A 146 -0.80 4.78 -8.34
N LEU A 147 -1.73 4.11 -7.65
CA LEU A 147 -3.02 3.72 -8.18
C LEU A 147 -4.09 4.70 -7.69
N ARG A 148 -4.71 5.43 -8.61
CA ARG A 148 -5.80 6.35 -8.29
C ARG A 148 -7.08 5.57 -8.04
N ILE A 149 -7.86 5.97 -7.03
CA ILE A 149 -9.23 5.51 -6.87
C ILE A 149 -10.07 6.09 -8.02
N LYS A 150 -10.95 5.27 -8.59
CA LYS A 150 -11.85 5.69 -9.66
C LYS A 150 -12.72 6.85 -9.20
N GLU A 151 -12.96 7.80 -10.10
CA GLU A 151 -13.88 8.91 -9.85
C GLU A 151 -15.26 8.39 -9.43
N GLY A 152 -15.74 8.88 -8.28
CA GLY A 152 -16.99 8.46 -7.65
C GLY A 152 -16.81 7.46 -6.51
N ASP A 153 -15.73 6.68 -6.48
CA ASP A 153 -15.49 5.67 -5.45
C ASP A 153 -14.69 6.22 -4.24
N GLU A 154 -14.13 7.43 -4.33
CA GLU A 154 -13.23 7.97 -3.30
C GLU A 154 -13.89 8.10 -1.92
N HIS A 155 -15.22 8.28 -1.90
CA HIS A 155 -15.99 8.36 -0.66
C HIS A 155 -16.02 7.03 0.11
N LEU A 156 -15.76 5.90 -0.54
CA LEU A 156 -15.73 4.56 0.07
C LEU A 156 -14.48 4.34 0.92
N THR A 157 -13.38 5.01 0.56
CA THR A 157 -12.11 4.98 1.31
C THR A 157 -12.01 6.09 2.34
N ALA A 158 -13.12 6.75 2.68
CA ALA A 158 -13.09 7.76 3.72
C ALA A 158 -12.63 7.13 5.05
N PHE A 159 -11.89 7.88 5.86
CA PHE A 159 -11.49 7.46 7.19
C PHE A 159 -11.73 8.57 8.22
N ARG A 160 -11.99 8.13 9.45
CA ARG A 160 -12.40 9.01 10.55
C ARG A 160 -11.32 9.11 11.60
N THR A 161 -11.15 10.34 12.04
CA THR A 161 -10.22 10.72 13.08
C THR A 161 -10.89 11.70 14.03
N LYS A 162 -10.26 11.97 15.18
CA LYS A 162 -10.70 13.04 16.07
C LYS A 162 -10.54 14.45 15.48
N TYR A 163 -9.88 14.59 14.33
CA TYR A 163 -9.64 15.85 13.63
C TYR A 163 -10.54 16.04 12.40
N GLY A 164 -11.43 15.09 12.12
CA GLY A 164 -12.33 15.14 10.95
C GLY A 164 -12.38 13.82 10.19
N SER A 165 -13.14 13.86 9.10
CA SER A 165 -13.21 12.78 8.12
C SER A 165 -12.46 13.19 6.87
N TYR A 166 -11.64 12.28 6.36
CA TYR A 166 -10.79 12.46 5.17
C TYR A 166 -10.96 11.30 4.21
#